data_AF-A0A1V4JQY2-F1
#
_entry.id   AF-A0A1V4JQY2-F1
#
_cell.length_a   1.000
_cell.length_b   1.000
_cell.length_c   1.000
_cell.angle_alpha   90.00
_cell.angle_beta   90.00
_cell.angle_gamma   90.00
#
_symmetry.space_group_name_H-M   'P 1'
#
loop_
_entity.id
_entity.type
_entity.pdbx_description
1 polymer ?
#
loop_
_entity_poly.entity_id
_entity_poly.type
_entity_poly.pdbx_seq_one_letter_code
_entity_poly.pdbx_strand_id
1 'polypeptide(L)'
;MRVPLRQFPVSCETGPGSPSGHCMITGAALWPLVTLLTSLASRRSRSLALRLSPFIAYVLLLIVLGLSRVFVLAHFPHQVLGGILAGAALGWGLQGRTPTSRPAWFFLAVALALLVGTLALHHALLAAGVDIDWSIALATKWCASPAWLRRDTRPFASVCRDAGSSLGLALAAALPLHRGQPLAPRQRLAGAALALGAVQGLHRLPQPEDTVLWYGASILRSPGRLFDSCCSPWATRPPRHGAGLGCPRAQQ
;
A
#
# COMPACT_ATOMS: atom_id res chain seq x y z
N MET A 1 -18.75 -0.18 37.97
CA MET A 1 -19.62 0.10 36.82
C MET A 1 -18.86 -0.20 35.54
N ARG A 2 -19.25 -1.20 34.75
CA ARG A 2 -18.76 -1.36 33.37
C ARG A 2 -19.80 -0.69 32.48
N VAL A 3 -19.46 0.44 31.87
CA VAL A 3 -20.32 1.06 30.86
C VAL A 3 -20.32 0.14 29.64
N PRO A 4 -21.47 -0.43 29.22
CA PRO A 4 -21.51 -1.30 28.06
C PRO A 4 -21.27 -0.46 26.81
N LEU A 5 -20.09 -0.62 26.22
CA LEU A 5 -19.75 0.00 24.94
C LEU A 5 -20.39 -0.84 23.81
N ARG A 6 -21.10 -0.17 22.90
CA ARG A 6 -21.69 -0.84 21.73
C ARG A 6 -20.56 -1.22 20.77
N GLN A 7 -20.32 -2.52 20.61
CA GLN A 7 -19.34 -3.04 19.66
C GLN A 7 -19.98 -3.31 18.30
N PHE A 8 -19.24 -3.01 17.23
CA PHE A 8 -19.61 -3.36 15.86
C PHE A 8 -18.63 -4.39 15.31
N PRO A 9 -18.99 -5.15 14.25
CA PRO A 9 -18.06 -6.08 13.61
C PRO A 9 -16.73 -5.45 13.16
N VAL A 10 -16.74 -4.15 12.85
CA VAL A 10 -15.57 -3.36 12.45
C VAL A 10 -14.73 -2.85 13.63
N SER A 11 -15.23 -2.93 14.86
CA SER A 11 -14.50 -2.53 16.08
C SER A 11 -13.52 -3.61 16.56
N CYS A 12 -13.70 -4.85 16.09
CA CYS A 12 -12.92 -6.01 16.49
C CYS A 12 -11.72 -6.22 15.56
N GLU A 13 -10.67 -5.41 15.74
CA GLU A 13 -9.39 -5.54 15.03
C GLU A 13 -8.29 -6.09 15.95
N THR A 14 -7.42 -6.93 15.38
CA THR A 14 -6.29 -7.56 16.07
C THR A 14 -4.99 -6.74 16.01
N GLY A 15 -5.06 -5.53 15.44
CA GLY A 15 -3.89 -4.68 15.23
C GLY A 15 -3.57 -3.80 16.44
N PRO A 16 -2.30 -3.39 16.62
CA PRO A 16 -1.94 -2.40 17.63
C PRO A 16 -2.65 -1.06 17.35
N GLY A 17 -3.24 -0.47 18.38
CA GLY A 17 -4.07 0.74 18.23
C GLY A 17 -3.29 2.05 18.02
N SER A 18 -1.97 2.06 18.15
CA SER A 18 -1.15 3.28 18.12
C SER A 18 0.03 3.17 17.16
N PRO A 19 0.20 4.10 16.20
CA PRO A 19 -0.76 5.10 15.71
C PRO A 19 -1.87 4.47 14.84
N SER A 20 -2.87 5.25 14.40
CA SER A 20 -3.93 4.72 13.53
C SER A 20 -3.39 4.32 12.15
N GLY A 21 -3.29 3.00 11.90
CA GLY A 21 -2.79 2.46 10.64
C GLY A 21 -3.61 2.88 9.42
N HIS A 22 -4.93 3.04 9.56
CA HIS A 22 -5.81 3.54 8.50
C HIS A 22 -5.41 4.95 8.05
N CYS A 23 -5.20 5.86 9.01
CA CYS A 23 -4.79 7.23 8.71
C CYS A 23 -3.36 7.28 8.16
N MET A 24 -2.46 6.48 8.73
CA MET A 24 -1.05 6.43 8.33
C MET A 24 -0.88 5.92 6.90
N ILE A 25 -1.46 4.76 6.57
CA ILE A 25 -1.33 4.14 5.24
C ILE A 25 -2.00 5.01 4.18
N THR A 26 -3.23 5.48 4.42
CA THR A 26 -3.92 6.36 3.47
C THR A 26 -3.18 7.68 3.30
N GLY A 27 -2.67 8.26 4.39
CA GLY A 27 -1.88 9.48 4.37
C GLY A 27 -0.61 9.33 3.51
N ALA A 28 0.15 8.25 3.72
CA ALA A 28 1.37 7.98 2.98
C ALA A 28 1.11 7.65 1.50
N ALA A 29 0.10 6.83 1.22
CA ALA A 29 -0.21 6.38 -0.14
C ALA A 29 -0.73 7.51 -1.05
N LEU A 30 -1.54 8.42 -0.51
CA LEU A 30 -2.11 9.53 -1.28
C LEU A 30 -1.14 10.70 -1.44
N TRP A 31 -0.09 10.80 -0.62
CA TRP A 31 0.85 11.93 -0.65
C TRP A 31 1.44 12.19 -2.05
N PRO A 32 2.01 11.19 -2.78
CA PRO A 32 2.56 11.43 -4.10
C PRO A 32 1.53 11.92 -5.13
N LEU A 33 0.30 11.39 -5.04
CA LEU A 33 -0.80 11.78 -5.92
C LEU A 33 -1.20 13.24 -5.69
N VAL A 34 -1.34 13.64 -4.43
CA VAL A 34 -1.74 15.00 -4.06
C VAL A 34 -0.68 16.01 -4.45
N THR A 35 0.60 15.72 -4.24
CA THR A 35 1.69 16.61 -4.70
C THR A 35 1.70 16.75 -6.22
N LEU A 36 1.50 15.64 -6.96
CA LEU A 36 1.42 15.67 -8.42
C LEU A 36 0.25 16.54 -8.89
N LEU A 37 -0.95 16.30 -8.38
CA LEU A 37 -2.15 17.07 -8.73
C LEU A 37 -1.99 18.55 -8.39
N THR A 38 -1.41 18.87 -7.23
CA THR A 38 -1.12 20.24 -6.79
C THR A 38 -0.14 20.92 -7.75
N SER A 39 0.89 20.20 -8.22
CA SER A 39 1.86 20.71 -9.18
C SER A 39 1.23 20.98 -10.54
N LEU A 40 0.33 20.11 -11.00
CA LEU A 40 -0.40 20.28 -12.26
C LEU A 40 -1.39 21.44 -12.18
N ALA A 41 -2.14 21.55 -11.10
CA ALA A 41 -3.06 22.65 -10.85
C ALA A 41 -2.32 24.01 -10.81
N SER A 42 -1.14 24.04 -10.18
CA SER A 42 -0.28 25.23 -10.13
C SER A 42 0.31 25.63 -11.47
N ARG A 43 0.55 24.68 -12.38
CA ARG A 43 0.99 25.00 -13.75
C ARG A 43 -0.16 25.47 -14.64
N ARG A 44 -1.37 24.97 -14.41
CA ARG A 44 -2.54 25.22 -15.28
C ARG A 44 -3.35 26.45 -14.88
N SER A 45 -3.31 26.85 -13.62
CA SER A 45 -4.14 27.94 -13.08
C SER A 45 -3.35 28.89 -12.18
N ARG A 46 -3.65 30.18 -12.30
CA ARG A 46 -3.14 31.23 -11.39
C ARG A 46 -3.97 31.39 -10.12
N SER A 47 -5.17 30.80 -10.06
CA SER A 47 -6.05 30.91 -8.89
C SER A 47 -5.52 30.11 -7.71
N LEU A 48 -5.34 30.78 -6.56
CA LEU A 48 -4.88 30.15 -5.33
C LEU A 48 -5.82 29.01 -4.87
N ALA A 49 -7.13 29.19 -5.05
CA ALA A 49 -8.12 28.19 -4.69
C ALA A 49 -7.95 26.87 -5.48
N LEU A 50 -7.72 26.97 -6.79
CA LEU A 50 -7.48 25.79 -7.64
C LEU A 50 -6.13 25.13 -7.32
N ARG A 51 -5.13 25.92 -6.92
CA ARG A 51 -3.81 25.41 -6.52
C ARG A 51 -3.85 24.61 -5.23
N LEU A 52 -4.61 25.08 -4.25
CA LEU A 52 -4.72 24.44 -2.93
C LEU A 52 -5.77 23.33 -2.88
N SER A 53 -6.70 23.30 -3.83
CA SER A 53 -7.81 22.35 -3.88
C SER A 53 -7.39 20.88 -3.65
N PRO A 54 -6.35 20.32 -4.31
CA PRO A 54 -5.97 18.92 -4.09
C PRO A 54 -5.49 18.65 -2.67
N PHE A 55 -4.77 19.60 -2.07
CA PHE A 55 -4.26 19.46 -0.70
C PHE A 55 -5.37 19.65 0.33
N ILE A 56 -6.30 20.58 0.10
CA ILE A 56 -7.50 20.76 0.94
C ILE A 56 -8.34 19.48 0.91
N ALA A 57 -8.61 18.92 -0.27
CA ALA A 57 -9.36 17.68 -0.42
C ALA A 57 -8.69 16.51 0.32
N TYR A 58 -7.36 16.41 0.24
CA TYR A 58 -6.58 15.40 0.97
C TYR A 58 -6.73 15.54 2.49
N VAL A 59 -6.57 16.75 3.03
CA VAL A 59 -6.71 17.00 4.47
C VAL A 59 -8.14 16.70 4.93
N LEU A 60 -9.14 17.14 4.19
CA LEU A 60 -10.55 16.84 4.50
C LEU A 60 -10.83 15.34 4.50
N LEU A 61 -10.32 14.60 3.51
CA LEU A 61 -10.46 13.14 3.46
C LEU A 61 -9.83 12.47 4.69
N LEU A 62 -8.63 12.89 5.11
CA LEU A 62 -7.97 12.35 6.30
C LEU A 62 -8.71 12.69 7.59
N ILE A 63 -9.29 13.88 7.69
CA ILE A 63 -10.14 14.27 8.82
C ILE A 63 -11.38 13.38 8.88
N VAL A 64 -12.10 13.22 7.76
CA VAL A 64 -13.29 12.37 7.69
C VAL A 64 -12.97 10.92 8.05
N LEU A 65 -11.87 10.38 7.50
CA LEU A 65 -11.40 9.04 7.80
C LEU A 65 -11.02 8.89 9.28
N GLY A 66 -10.30 9.88 9.83
CA GLY A 66 -9.91 9.91 11.23
C GLY A 66 -11.11 9.97 12.17
N LEU A 67 -12.07 10.86 11.91
CA LEU A 67 -13.31 11.00 12.68
C LEU A 67 -14.12 9.71 12.66
N SER A 68 -14.25 9.05 11.50
CA SER A 68 -14.91 7.74 11.38
C SER A 68 -14.33 6.71 12.36
N ARG A 69 -12.99 6.68 12.50
CA ARG A 69 -12.29 5.75 13.41
C ARG A 69 -12.47 6.11 14.89
N VAL A 70 -12.60 7.40 15.21
CA VAL A 70 -12.95 7.86 16.58
C VAL A 70 -14.40 7.52 16.93
N PHE A 71 -15.34 7.74 16.00
CA PHE A 71 -16.77 7.46 16.21
C PHE A 71 -17.07 5.98 16.39
N VAL A 72 -16.33 5.10 15.72
CA VAL A 72 -16.44 3.64 15.88
C VAL A 72 -15.71 3.14 17.15
N LEU A 73 -15.16 4.07 17.94
CA LEU A 73 -14.39 3.81 19.17
C LEU A 73 -13.18 2.89 18.95
N ALA A 74 -12.64 2.88 17.72
CA ALA A 74 -11.50 2.06 17.35
C ALA A 74 -10.16 2.72 17.70
N HIS A 75 -10.12 4.06 17.79
CA HIS A 75 -8.90 4.81 18.12
C HIS A 75 -9.20 6.06 18.95
N PHE A 76 -8.25 6.45 19.78
CA PHE A 76 -8.28 7.74 20.45
C PHE A 76 -7.84 8.87 19.50
N PRO A 77 -8.30 10.13 19.71
CA PRO A 77 -7.96 11.25 18.85
C PRO A 77 -6.45 11.47 18.67
N HIS A 78 -5.66 11.29 19.72
CA HIS A 78 -4.20 11.43 19.63
C HIS A 78 -3.54 10.37 18.73
N GLN A 79 -4.08 9.14 18.67
CA GLN A 79 -3.59 8.07 17.80
C GLN A 79 -3.91 8.35 16.33
N VAL A 80 -5.07 8.96 16.08
CA VAL A 80 -5.48 9.40 14.74
C VAL A 80 -4.56 10.53 14.27
N LEU A 81 -4.33 11.55 15.10
CA LEU A 81 -3.39 12.64 14.81
C LEU A 81 -1.97 12.12 14.56
N GLY A 82 -1.47 11.23 15.42
CA GLY A 82 -0.17 10.58 15.24
C GLY A 82 -0.10 9.79 13.93
N GLY A 83 -1.18 9.10 13.56
CA GLY A 83 -1.27 8.37 12.28
C GLY A 83 -1.23 9.30 11.06
N ILE A 84 -1.95 10.41 11.08
CA ILE A 84 -1.92 11.42 10.01
C ILE A 84 -0.52 12.00 9.84
N LEU A 85 0.12 12.41 10.94
CA LEU A 85 1.46 12.99 10.91
C LEU A 85 2.51 11.97 10.44
N ALA A 86 2.46 10.75 10.97
CA ALA A 86 3.35 9.67 10.54
C ALA A 86 3.14 9.35 9.05
N GLY A 87 1.89 9.30 8.59
CA GLY A 87 1.56 9.06 7.18
C GLY A 87 2.10 10.15 6.26
N ALA A 88 1.93 11.43 6.62
CA ALA A 88 2.47 12.55 5.87
C ALA A 88 4.02 12.53 5.83
N ALA A 89 4.67 12.28 6.96
CA ALA A 89 6.13 12.17 7.04
C ALA A 89 6.67 11.01 6.19
N LEU A 90 6.02 9.83 6.26
CA LEU A 90 6.36 8.67 5.44
C LEU A 90 6.16 8.96 3.95
N GLY A 91 5.02 9.55 3.58
CA GLY A 91 4.71 9.93 2.21
C GLY A 91 5.74 10.89 1.63
N TRP A 92 6.09 11.94 2.38
CA TRP A 92 7.10 12.92 1.99
C TRP A 92 8.49 12.27 1.84
N GLY A 93 8.91 11.46 2.81
CA GLY A 93 10.20 10.77 2.76
C GLY A 93 10.30 9.76 1.62
N LEU A 94 9.22 9.07 1.28
CA LEU A 94 9.23 8.03 0.25
C LEU A 94 8.98 8.58 -1.17
N GLN A 95 8.38 9.76 -1.30
CA GLN A 95 8.05 10.37 -2.59
C GLN A 95 9.25 10.48 -3.55
N GLY A 96 10.45 10.77 -3.02
CA GLY A 96 11.68 10.87 -3.83
C GLY A 96 12.42 9.54 -4.05
N ARG A 97 11.94 8.43 -3.46
CA ARG A 97 12.67 7.15 -3.39
C ARG A 97 12.00 6.02 -4.17
N THR A 98 11.30 6.34 -5.25
CA THR A 98 10.60 5.32 -6.05
C THR A 98 11.60 4.35 -6.71
N PRO A 99 11.52 3.02 -6.46
CA PRO A 99 12.47 2.04 -6.98
C PRO A 99 12.18 1.68 -8.46
N THR A 100 11.94 2.66 -9.32
CA THR A 100 11.53 2.46 -10.73
C THR A 100 12.60 1.83 -11.62
N SER A 101 13.87 1.78 -11.19
CA SER A 101 15.00 1.26 -11.97
C SER A 101 15.69 0.06 -11.31
N ARG A 102 15.05 -0.58 -10.32
CA ARG A 102 15.64 -1.73 -9.64
C ARG A 102 15.43 -3.02 -10.45
N PRO A 103 16.43 -3.92 -10.52
CA PRO A 103 16.29 -5.20 -11.21
C PRO A 103 15.32 -6.15 -10.48
N ALA A 104 14.77 -7.14 -11.18
CA ALA A 104 13.79 -8.09 -10.63
C ALA A 104 14.26 -8.79 -9.34
N TRP A 105 15.55 -9.15 -9.25
CA TRP A 105 16.13 -9.81 -8.08
C TRP A 105 16.00 -8.97 -6.81
N PHE A 106 16.03 -7.64 -6.90
CA PHE A 106 15.87 -6.75 -5.76
C PHE A 106 14.48 -6.92 -5.13
N PHE A 107 13.44 -6.97 -5.97
CA PHE A 107 12.06 -7.15 -5.50
C PHE A 107 11.82 -8.56 -4.96
N LEU A 108 12.45 -9.58 -5.55
CA LEU A 108 12.44 -10.94 -5.01
C LEU A 108 13.12 -11.03 -3.65
N ALA A 109 14.28 -10.39 -3.49
CA ALA A 109 15.01 -10.32 -2.23
C ALA A 109 14.19 -9.60 -1.14
N VAL A 110 13.49 -8.50 -1.49
CA VAL A 110 12.59 -7.81 -0.55
C VAL A 110 11.43 -8.71 -0.12
N ALA A 111 10.78 -9.43 -1.06
CA ALA A 111 9.70 -10.35 -0.72
C ALA A 111 10.18 -11.47 0.23
N LEU A 112 11.34 -12.06 -0.07
CA LEU A 112 11.94 -13.08 0.78
C LEU A 112 12.33 -12.52 2.16
N ALA A 113 12.94 -11.34 2.21
CA ALA A 113 13.34 -10.68 3.45
C ALA A 113 12.13 -10.36 4.33
N LEU A 114 10.99 -9.95 3.75
CA LEU A 114 9.75 -9.72 4.50
C LEU A 114 9.21 -11.02 5.12
N LEU A 115 9.15 -12.10 4.35
CA LEU A 115 8.64 -13.39 4.84
C LEU A 115 9.56 -14.02 5.89
N VAL A 116 10.86 -14.14 5.58
CA VAL A 116 11.86 -14.71 6.50
C VAL A 116 12.02 -13.82 7.72
N GLY A 117 12.09 -12.50 7.54
CA GLY A 117 12.21 -11.55 8.64
C GLY A 117 11.03 -11.62 9.60
N THR A 118 9.82 -11.81 9.10
CA THR A 118 8.62 -11.96 9.96
C THR A 118 8.66 -13.26 10.75
N LEU A 119 9.07 -14.38 10.14
CA LEU A 119 9.25 -15.66 10.83
C LEU A 119 10.36 -15.57 11.89
N ALA A 120 11.50 -14.97 11.53
CA ALA A 120 12.62 -14.76 12.45
C ALA A 120 12.22 -13.88 13.64
N LEU A 121 11.51 -12.77 13.38
CA LEU A 121 11.00 -11.89 14.43
C LEU A 121 10.00 -12.62 15.34
N HIS A 122 9.09 -13.40 14.76
CA HIS A 122 8.14 -14.20 15.52
C HIS A 122 8.85 -15.16 16.48
N HIS A 123 9.81 -15.94 15.99
CA HIS A 123 10.59 -16.85 16.83
C HIS A 123 11.47 -16.12 17.86
N ALA A 124 12.06 -14.98 17.50
CA ALA A 124 12.87 -14.19 18.42
C ALA A 124 12.03 -13.62 19.58
N LEU A 125 10.82 -13.14 19.29
CA LEU A 125 9.89 -12.65 20.32
C LEU A 125 9.41 -13.78 21.24
N LEU A 126 9.11 -14.95 20.67
CA LEU A 126 8.80 -16.14 21.47
C LEU A 126 9.98 -16.56 22.37
N ALA A 127 11.20 -16.54 21.85
CA ALA A 127 12.41 -16.83 22.63
C ALA A 127 12.65 -15.80 23.73
N ALA A 128 12.27 -14.54 23.52
CA ALA A 128 12.29 -13.48 24.52
C ALA A 128 11.11 -13.55 25.52
N GLY A 129 10.23 -14.56 25.41
CA GLY A 129 9.05 -14.72 26.27
C GLY A 129 7.89 -13.77 25.96
N VAL A 130 7.93 -13.09 24.81
CA VAL A 130 6.87 -12.18 24.37
C VAL A 130 5.93 -12.93 23.43
N ASP A 131 4.74 -13.24 23.94
CA ASP A 131 3.67 -13.85 23.15
C ASP A 131 2.97 -12.79 22.26
N ILE A 132 3.14 -12.90 20.95
CA ILE A 132 2.51 -12.01 19.96
C ILE A 132 1.02 -12.36 19.80
N ASP A 133 0.67 -13.64 19.98
CA ASP A 133 -0.69 -14.14 19.88
C ASP A 133 -1.54 -13.68 21.07
N TRP A 134 -0.93 -13.13 22.13
CA TRP A 134 -1.61 -12.47 23.23
C TRP A 134 -2.61 -11.42 22.76
N SER A 135 -2.25 -10.63 21.73
CA SER A 135 -3.15 -9.63 21.13
C SER A 135 -4.41 -10.26 20.51
N ILE A 136 -4.26 -11.42 19.87
CA ILE A 136 -5.34 -12.19 19.26
C ILE A 136 -6.19 -12.85 20.35
N ALA A 137 -5.56 -13.40 21.39
CA ALA A 137 -6.24 -13.98 22.54
C ALA A 137 -7.09 -12.92 23.27
N LEU A 138 -6.54 -11.71 23.44
CA LEU A 138 -7.24 -10.59 24.06
C LEU A 138 -8.43 -10.15 23.20
N ALA A 139 -8.24 -10.00 21.89
CA ALA A 139 -9.34 -9.66 20.98
C ALA A 139 -10.44 -10.75 20.99
N THR A 140 -10.07 -12.03 21.02
CA THR A 140 -11.02 -13.16 21.13
C THR A 140 -11.81 -13.14 22.43
N LYS A 141 -11.18 -12.70 23.54
CA LYS A 141 -11.82 -12.63 24.85
C LYS A 141 -12.80 -11.47 25.00
N TRP A 142 -12.50 -10.31 24.41
CA TRP A 142 -13.26 -9.07 24.66
C TRP A 142 -14.19 -8.66 23.50
N CYS A 143 -14.08 -9.29 22.33
CA CYS A 143 -15.03 -9.11 21.25
C CYS A 143 -16.35 -9.81 21.53
N ALA A 144 -17.47 -9.13 21.21
CA ALA A 144 -18.81 -9.66 21.40
C ALA A 144 -19.07 -10.92 20.56
N SER A 145 -18.38 -11.10 19.43
CA SER A 145 -18.37 -12.34 18.67
C SER A 145 -16.98 -12.63 18.11
N PRO A 146 -16.42 -13.83 18.33
CA PRO A 146 -15.14 -14.23 17.74
C PRO A 146 -15.22 -14.35 16.21
N ALA A 147 -16.42 -14.50 15.64
CA ALA A 147 -16.62 -14.50 14.19
C ALA A 147 -16.32 -13.14 13.52
N TRP A 148 -16.25 -12.05 14.30
CA TRP A 148 -15.88 -10.73 13.78
C TRP A 148 -14.37 -10.58 13.57
N LEU A 149 -13.55 -11.48 14.13
CA LEU A 149 -12.11 -11.47 13.96
C LEU A 149 -11.75 -11.92 12.53
N ARG A 150 -11.36 -10.95 11.70
CA ARG A 150 -10.92 -11.25 10.34
C ARG A 150 -9.46 -11.69 10.34
N ARG A 151 -9.17 -12.85 9.72
CA ARG A 151 -7.78 -13.30 9.50
C ARG A 151 -6.97 -12.28 8.67
N ASP A 152 -7.68 -11.55 7.81
CA ASP A 152 -7.14 -10.46 6.99
C ASP A 152 -6.52 -9.29 7.75
N THR A 153 -6.89 -9.07 9.00
CA THR A 153 -6.35 -7.95 9.79
C THR A 153 -5.17 -8.38 10.66
N ARG A 154 -4.70 -9.63 10.54
CA ARG A 154 -3.53 -10.11 11.27
C ARG A 154 -2.24 -9.50 10.68
N PRO A 155 -1.23 -9.18 11.52
CA PRO A 155 0.04 -8.63 11.05
C PRO A 155 0.70 -9.48 9.97
N PHE A 156 0.71 -10.81 10.15
CA PHE A 156 1.29 -11.74 9.17
C PHE A 156 0.56 -11.69 7.81
N ALA A 157 -0.77 -11.56 7.81
CA ALA A 157 -1.54 -11.41 6.57
C ALA A 157 -1.13 -10.14 5.79
N SER A 158 -0.84 -9.04 6.50
CA SER A 158 -0.33 -7.81 5.86
C SER A 158 1.02 -8.02 5.19
N VAL A 159 1.97 -8.65 5.90
CA VAL A 159 3.30 -8.98 5.35
C VAL A 159 3.18 -9.86 4.10
N CYS A 160 2.29 -10.86 4.12
CA CYS A 160 2.04 -11.70 2.94
C CYS A 160 1.55 -10.88 1.73
N ARG A 161 0.68 -9.88 1.94
CA ARG A 161 0.23 -9.00 0.85
C ARG A 161 1.34 -8.10 0.33
N ASP A 162 2.18 -7.59 1.21
CA ASP A 162 3.34 -6.76 0.84
C ASP A 162 4.39 -7.59 0.09
N ALA A 163 4.68 -8.81 0.55
CA ALA A 163 5.53 -9.75 -0.16
C ALA A 163 4.93 -10.13 -1.53
N GLY A 164 3.62 -10.37 -1.62
CA GLY A 164 2.92 -10.60 -2.89
C GLY A 164 3.00 -9.40 -3.84
N SER A 165 2.89 -8.18 -3.32
CA SER A 165 3.10 -6.95 -4.08
C SER A 165 4.53 -6.86 -4.62
N SER A 166 5.53 -7.16 -3.80
CA SER A 166 6.95 -7.18 -4.21
C SER A 166 7.21 -8.25 -5.27
N LEU A 167 6.64 -9.46 -5.13
CA LEU A 167 6.72 -10.50 -6.15
C LEU A 167 6.07 -10.07 -7.47
N GLY A 168 4.92 -9.39 -7.42
CA GLY A 168 4.29 -8.80 -8.60
C GLY A 168 5.20 -7.80 -9.32
N LEU A 169 5.90 -6.94 -8.56
CA LEU A 169 6.92 -6.03 -9.12
C LEU A 169 8.14 -6.78 -9.69
N ALA A 170 8.57 -7.87 -9.05
CA ALA A 170 9.66 -8.71 -9.54
C ALA A 170 9.30 -9.33 -10.91
N LEU A 171 8.09 -9.86 -11.05
CA LEU A 171 7.57 -10.40 -12.31
C LEU A 171 7.46 -9.30 -13.37
N ALA A 172 6.92 -8.13 -13.01
CA ALA A 172 6.83 -6.99 -13.92
C ALA A 172 8.21 -6.51 -14.40
N ALA A 173 9.23 -6.53 -13.55
CA ALA A 173 10.59 -6.15 -13.90
C ALA A 173 11.33 -7.23 -14.74
N ALA A 174 10.94 -8.50 -14.57
CA ALA A 174 11.48 -9.64 -15.31
C ALA A 174 10.86 -9.78 -16.71
N LEU A 175 9.58 -9.43 -16.88
CA LEU A 175 8.94 -9.49 -18.20
C LEU A 175 9.56 -8.47 -19.16
N PRO A 176 9.95 -8.88 -20.39
CA PRO A 176 10.53 -8.01 -21.40
C PRO A 176 9.52 -7.05 -22.05
N LEU A 177 8.29 -6.95 -21.52
CA LEU A 177 7.22 -6.14 -22.11
C LEU A 177 7.56 -4.65 -22.03
N HIS A 178 8.06 -4.13 -23.16
CA HIS A 178 8.12 -2.71 -23.50
C HIS A 178 8.96 -1.81 -22.58
N ARG A 179 10.25 -2.16 -22.40
CA ARG A 179 11.25 -1.16 -22.02
C ARG A 179 11.46 -0.15 -23.16
N GLY A 180 10.61 0.89 -23.22
CA GLY A 180 10.96 2.14 -23.91
C GLY A 180 9.95 2.72 -24.91
N GLN A 181 8.82 2.07 -25.18
CA GLN A 181 7.80 2.61 -26.09
C GLN A 181 6.51 2.92 -25.31
N PRO A 182 5.98 4.16 -25.36
CA PRO A 182 4.74 4.50 -24.69
C PRO A 182 3.58 3.71 -25.31
N LEU A 183 2.96 2.83 -24.51
CA LEU A 183 1.76 2.10 -24.90
C LEU A 183 0.65 3.06 -25.35
N ALA A 184 -0.04 2.71 -26.44
CA ALA A 184 -1.17 3.48 -26.93
C ALA A 184 -2.30 3.51 -25.87
N PRO A 185 -3.14 4.57 -25.83
CA PRO A 185 -4.23 4.68 -24.86
C PRO A 185 -5.16 3.45 -24.83
N ARG A 186 -5.45 2.87 -26.01
CA ARG A 186 -6.25 1.65 -26.15
C ARG A 186 -5.59 0.43 -25.49
N GLN A 187 -4.28 0.29 -25.64
CA GLN A 187 -3.52 -0.82 -25.02
C GLN A 187 -3.45 -0.67 -23.50
N ARG A 188 -3.35 0.57 -22.99
CA ARG A 188 -3.41 0.85 -21.55
C ARG A 188 -4.78 0.52 -20.97
N LEU A 189 -5.85 0.93 -21.65
CA LEU A 189 -7.22 0.62 -21.25
C LEU A 189 -7.49 -0.89 -21.30
N ALA A 190 -7.04 -1.58 -22.35
CA ALA A 190 -7.15 -3.04 -22.44
C ALA A 190 -6.36 -3.75 -21.34
N GLY A 191 -5.13 -3.31 -21.06
CA GLY A 191 -4.32 -3.82 -19.95
C GLY A 191 -4.97 -3.58 -18.59
N ALA A 192 -5.58 -2.40 -18.39
CA ALA A 192 -6.33 -2.08 -17.19
C ALA A 192 -7.55 -2.96 -17.00
N ALA A 193 -8.33 -3.17 -18.06
CA ALA A 193 -9.51 -4.03 -18.04
C ALA A 193 -9.12 -5.50 -17.78
N LEU A 194 -8.04 -5.99 -18.41
CA LEU A 194 -7.52 -7.34 -18.16
C LEU A 194 -7.02 -7.51 -16.72
N ALA A 195 -6.30 -6.52 -16.17
CA ALA A 195 -5.84 -6.56 -14.79
C ALA A 195 -7.02 -6.55 -13.79
N LEU A 196 -8.01 -5.69 -14.01
CA LEU A 196 -9.24 -5.65 -13.22
C LEU A 196 -9.99 -6.99 -13.29
N GLY A 197 -10.13 -7.55 -14.49
CA GLY A 197 -10.75 -8.86 -14.70
C GLY A 197 -10.00 -9.98 -13.99
N ALA A 198 -8.66 -9.99 -14.05
CA ALA A 198 -7.82 -10.96 -13.36
C ALA A 198 -7.94 -10.84 -11.83
N VAL A 199 -7.90 -9.62 -11.28
CA VAL A 199 -8.09 -9.37 -9.83
C VAL A 199 -9.47 -9.81 -9.37
N GLN A 200 -10.50 -9.48 -10.14
CA GLN A 200 -11.89 -9.84 -9.81
C GLN A 200 -12.13 -11.34 -9.94
N GLY A 201 -11.52 -11.99 -10.93
CA GLY A 201 -11.52 -13.46 -11.06
C GLY A 201 -10.83 -14.14 -9.89
N LEU A 202 -9.65 -13.66 -9.49
CA LEU A 202 -8.96 -14.18 -8.32
C LEU A 202 -9.76 -13.97 -7.04
N HIS A 203 -10.47 -12.85 -6.90
CA HIS A 203 -11.32 -12.57 -5.73
C HIS A 203 -12.55 -13.53 -5.64
N ARG A 204 -12.98 -14.13 -6.75
CA ARG A 204 -14.08 -15.11 -6.75
C ARG A 204 -13.68 -16.53 -6.34
N LEU A 205 -12.38 -16.83 -6.23
CA LEU A 205 -11.93 -18.16 -5.82
C LEU A 205 -12.31 -18.43 -4.35
N PRO A 206 -12.92 -19.59 -4.04
CA PRO A 206 -13.25 -19.98 -2.67
C PRO A 206 -12.01 -19.94 -1.80
N GLN A 207 -12.15 -19.46 -0.56
CA GLN A 207 -11.02 -19.39 0.35
C GLN A 207 -10.77 -20.77 0.97
N PRO A 208 -9.52 -21.27 0.95
CA PRO A 208 -9.19 -22.53 1.60
C PRO A 208 -9.35 -22.37 3.12
N GLU A 209 -9.87 -23.40 3.78
CA GLU A 209 -9.99 -23.42 5.25
C GLU A 209 -8.62 -23.52 5.93
N ASP A 210 -7.68 -24.23 5.28
CA ASP A 210 -6.30 -24.42 5.72
C ASP A 210 -5.52 -23.12 5.81
N THR A 211 -4.92 -22.88 6.97
CA THR A 211 -4.18 -21.65 7.29
C THR A 211 -3.00 -21.40 6.34
N VAL A 212 -2.25 -22.44 5.97
CA VAL A 212 -1.08 -22.32 5.07
C VAL A 212 -1.53 -21.98 3.64
N LEU A 213 -2.57 -22.65 3.15
CA LEU A 213 -3.14 -22.39 1.82
C LEU A 213 -3.76 -21.00 1.76
N TRP A 214 -4.34 -20.51 2.86
CA TRP A 214 -4.92 -19.17 2.95
C TRP A 214 -3.86 -18.08 2.80
N TYR A 215 -2.72 -18.22 3.48
CA TYR A 215 -1.61 -17.26 3.35
C TYR A 215 -0.94 -17.33 1.97
N GLY A 216 -0.76 -18.53 1.41
CA GLY A 216 -0.27 -18.71 0.04
C GLY A 216 -1.18 -18.05 -1.00
N ALA A 217 -2.49 -18.26 -0.89
CA ALA A 217 -3.48 -17.62 -1.76
C ALA A 217 -3.50 -16.09 -1.60
N SER A 218 -3.23 -15.57 -0.40
CA SER A 218 -3.15 -14.13 -0.13
C SER A 218 -1.95 -13.46 -0.82
N ILE A 219 -0.80 -14.14 -0.87
CA ILE A 219 0.39 -13.70 -1.63
C ILE A 219 0.04 -13.65 -3.12
N LEU A 220 -0.58 -14.72 -3.64
CA LEU A 220 -0.94 -14.84 -5.05
C LEU A 220 -2.02 -13.84 -5.50
N ARG A 221 -2.90 -13.40 -4.58
CA ARG A 221 -3.98 -12.44 -4.83
C ARG A 221 -3.55 -10.98 -4.70
N SER A 222 -2.34 -10.72 -4.22
CA SER A 222 -1.82 -9.36 -4.01
C SER A 222 -0.91 -8.77 -5.11
N PRO A 223 -0.82 -9.26 -6.38
CA PRO A 223 0.05 -8.64 -7.38
C PRO A 223 -0.54 -7.32 -7.93
N GLY A 224 -1.35 -6.59 -7.15
CA GLY A 224 -2.04 -5.34 -7.52
C GLY A 224 -1.13 -4.22 -8.03
N ARG A 225 0.20 -4.39 -7.98
CA ARG A 225 1.21 -3.50 -8.57
C ARG A 225 1.77 -3.95 -9.93
N LEU A 226 1.17 -4.93 -10.60
CA LEU A 226 1.31 -5.05 -12.06
C LEU A 226 0.73 -3.82 -12.78
N PHE A 227 -0.19 -3.10 -12.15
CA PHE A 227 -0.89 -1.96 -12.72
C PHE A 227 -0.06 -0.67 -12.76
N ASP A 228 0.69 -0.35 -11.70
CA ASP A 228 1.49 0.89 -11.63
C ASP A 228 2.67 0.87 -12.62
N SER A 229 3.30 -0.29 -12.85
CA SER A 229 4.39 -0.39 -13.83
C SER A 229 3.89 -0.31 -15.28
N CYS A 230 2.66 -0.73 -15.57
CA CYS A 230 2.06 -0.62 -16.91
C CYS A 230 1.40 0.74 -17.19
N CYS A 231 0.89 1.43 -16.16
CA CYS A 231 0.14 2.69 -16.30
C CYS A 231 0.87 3.95 -15.82
N SER A 232 2.03 3.85 -15.16
CA SER A 232 2.75 5.05 -14.72
C SER A 232 3.25 5.87 -15.93
N PRO A 233 2.86 7.14 -16.06
CA PRO A 233 3.38 8.00 -17.09
C PRO A 233 4.86 8.28 -16.78
N TRP A 234 5.71 8.09 -17.78
CA TRP A 234 7.08 8.61 -17.84
C TRP A 234 7.11 10.15 -17.86
N ALA A 235 6.52 10.80 -16.86
CA ALA A 235 6.35 12.25 -16.76
C ALA A 235 7.51 12.95 -16.04
N THR A 236 8.68 12.31 -15.92
CA THR A 236 9.89 12.91 -15.33
C THR A 236 11.07 13.05 -16.30
N ARG A 237 10.88 12.87 -17.61
CA ARG A 237 11.88 13.39 -18.57
C ARG A 237 11.57 14.87 -18.86
N PRO A 238 12.40 15.83 -18.42
CA PRO A 238 12.31 17.18 -18.97
C PRO A 238 12.53 17.11 -20.49
N PRO A 239 11.91 18.00 -21.28
CA PRO A 239 12.20 18.07 -22.71
C PRO A 239 13.70 18.34 -22.87
N ARG A 240 14.40 17.43 -23.56
CA ARG A 240 15.73 17.74 -24.10
C ARG A 240 15.51 18.86 -25.11
N HIS A 241 15.83 20.09 -24.73
CA HIS A 241 16.07 21.14 -25.69
C HIS A 241 17.17 20.67 -26.65
N GLY A 242 16.90 20.85 -27.95
CA GLY A 242 17.76 20.39 -29.01
C GLY A 242 19.15 21.03 -29.00
N ALA A 243 20.15 20.18 -29.18
CA ALA A 243 21.39 20.41 -29.90
C ALA A 243 21.89 18.97 -30.18
N GLY A 244 21.90 18.44 -31.41
CA GLY A 244 22.56 19.06 -32.55
C GLY A 244 24.06 18.90 -32.32
N LEU A 245 24.61 17.77 -32.79
CA LEU A 245 26.01 17.48 -33.16
C LEU A 245 26.31 16.01 -32.86
N GLY A 246 26.45 15.23 -33.93
CA GLY A 246 26.95 13.85 -33.88
C GLY A 246 28.47 13.81 -33.74
N CYS A 247 28.98 12.65 -33.33
CA CYS A 247 30.25 12.05 -33.77
C CYS A 247 30.39 10.63 -33.16
N PRO A 248 31.26 9.75 -33.69
CA PRO A 248 30.88 8.40 -34.13
C PRO A 248 31.54 7.27 -33.31
N ARG A 249 31.21 6.03 -33.70
CA ARG A 249 31.89 4.77 -33.32
C ARG A 249 33.43 4.85 -33.47
N ALA A 250 34.16 4.24 -32.54
CA ALA A 250 35.37 3.39 -32.73
C ALA A 250 35.90 2.97 -31.34
N GLN A 251 35.95 1.67 -31.02
CA GLN A 251 37.19 0.85 -30.99
C GLN A 251 38.31 1.39 -30.08
N GLN A 252 38.40 0.90 -28.85
CA GLN A 252 39.41 -0.06 -28.37
C GLN A 252 39.08 -0.46 -26.93
#